data_AF-A0A930W1L1-F1
#
_entry.id   AF-A0A930W1L1-F1
#
_cell.length_a   1.000
_cell.length_b   1.000
_cell.length_c   1.000
_cell.angle_alpha   90.00
_cell.angle_beta   90.00
_cell.angle_gamma   90.00
#
_symmetry.space_group_name_H-M   'P 1'
#
loop_
_entity.id
_entity.type
_entity.pdbx_description
1 polymer ?
#
loop_
_entity_poly.entity_id
_entity_poly.type
_entity_poly.pdbx_seq_one_letter_code
_entity_poly.pdbx_strand_id
1 'polypeptide(L)'
;QMKLELERIFYAILQGNPLPVDMECMVMGRAVKRAACDNYYDWRRQILEPACSIIVRRLNQTKEEYIVALDETKDDRSYLFGRLIAVADQMERATFSAEEKGNRTTNAMRYMEIFSSRPASTWRTLQKKLLPYQQKREMYGGKERKLISRIGSMFNEEDFLSNRPLDGKFLLGYYCQQYAMELEREENRKKKEAMKEEDA
;
A
#
# COMPACT_ATOMS: atom_id res chain seq x y z
N GLN A 1 -3.39 11.50 -29.23
CA GLN A 1 -3.43 10.53 -28.12
C GLN A 1 -3.93 11.19 -26.82
N MET A 2 -3.25 12.20 -26.25
CA MET A 2 -3.68 12.86 -25.00
C MET A 2 -5.11 13.45 -25.05
N LYS A 3 -5.51 14.06 -26.17
CA LYS A 3 -6.87 14.63 -26.35
C LYS A 3 -7.98 13.58 -26.23
N LEU A 4 -7.77 12.39 -26.80
CA LEU A 4 -8.74 11.29 -26.77
C LEU A 4 -8.89 10.74 -25.34
N GLU A 5 -7.78 10.59 -24.60
CA GLU A 5 -7.85 10.14 -23.21
C GLU A 5 -8.57 11.15 -22.30
N LEU A 6 -8.34 12.45 -22.52
CA LEU A 6 -9.05 13.52 -21.79
C LEU A 6 -10.55 13.50 -22.07
N GLU A 7 -10.96 13.32 -23.34
CA GLU A 7 -12.37 13.18 -23.71
C GLU A 7 -13.00 11.97 -23.02
N ARG A 8 -12.33 10.81 -23.00
CA ARG A 8 -12.81 9.61 -22.32
C ARG A 8 -12.98 9.80 -20.81
N ILE A 9 -12.04 10.47 -20.15
CA ILE A 9 -12.17 10.84 -18.73
C ILE A 9 -13.35 11.78 -18.53
N PHE A 10 -13.47 12.81 -19.37
CA PHE A 10 -14.55 13.78 -19.31
C PHE A 10 -15.93 13.13 -19.45
N TYR A 11 -16.10 12.23 -20.43
CA TYR A 11 -17.35 11.48 -20.62
C TYR A 11 -17.69 10.59 -19.41
N ALA A 12 -16.70 9.89 -18.82
CA ALA A 12 -16.92 9.08 -17.63
C ALA A 12 -17.34 9.92 -16.40
N ILE A 13 -16.80 11.14 -16.28
CA ILE A 13 -17.23 12.07 -15.23
C ILE A 13 -18.67 12.54 -15.47
N LEU A 14 -18.98 13.03 -16.68
CA LEU A 14 -20.31 13.52 -17.01
C LEU A 14 -21.41 12.48 -16.83
N GLN A 15 -21.13 11.22 -17.20
CA GLN A 15 -22.12 10.14 -17.11
C GLN A 15 -22.16 9.47 -15.73
N GLY A 16 -21.31 9.87 -14.78
CA GLY A 16 -21.18 9.19 -13.49
C GLY A 16 -20.55 7.79 -13.58
N ASN A 17 -20.14 7.35 -14.75
CA ASN A 17 -19.59 6.04 -15.07
C ASN A 17 -18.13 5.87 -14.57
N PRO A 18 -17.66 4.62 -14.35
CA PRO A 18 -16.27 4.40 -13.98
C PRO A 18 -15.37 4.71 -15.19
N LEU A 19 -14.10 5.04 -14.94
CA LEU A 19 -13.14 5.15 -16.02
C LEU A 19 -13.00 3.80 -16.75
N PRO A 20 -12.79 3.78 -18.07
CA PRO A 20 -12.54 2.55 -18.83
C PRO A 20 -11.49 1.62 -18.19
N VAL A 21 -11.67 0.30 -18.33
CA VAL A 21 -10.83 -0.72 -17.67
C VAL A 21 -9.36 -0.61 -18.08
N ASP A 22 -9.09 -0.28 -19.35
CA ASP A 22 -7.73 -0.08 -19.85
C ASP A 22 -7.01 1.09 -19.15
N MET A 23 -7.72 2.19 -18.86
CA MET A 23 -7.14 3.32 -18.12
C MET A 23 -6.78 2.93 -16.69
N GLU A 24 -7.64 2.14 -16.03
CA GLU A 24 -7.35 1.62 -14.69
C GLU A 24 -6.12 0.72 -14.70
N CYS A 25 -6.01 -0.20 -15.67
CA CYS A 25 -4.82 -1.02 -15.85
C CYS A 25 -3.57 -0.17 -16.10
N MET A 26 -3.66 0.91 -16.89
CA MET A 26 -2.56 1.84 -17.11
C MET A 26 -2.15 2.56 -15.81
N VAL A 27 -3.12 3.01 -15.03
CA VAL A 27 -2.88 3.72 -13.76
C VAL A 27 -2.26 2.78 -12.74
N MET A 28 -2.75 1.55 -12.61
CA MET A 28 -2.16 0.53 -11.75
C MET A 28 -0.72 0.20 -12.18
N GLY A 29 -0.51 -0.05 -13.48
CA GLY A 29 0.81 -0.32 -14.05
C GLY A 29 1.79 0.83 -13.81
N ARG A 30 1.33 2.07 -13.94
CA ARG A 30 2.12 3.26 -13.64
C ARG A 30 2.46 3.36 -12.15
N ALA A 31 1.49 3.13 -11.27
CA ALA A 31 1.70 3.20 -9.82
C ALA A 31 2.77 2.22 -9.34
N VAL A 32 2.72 0.96 -9.79
CA VAL A 32 3.69 -0.06 -9.38
C VAL A 32 5.09 0.17 -9.97
N LYS A 33 5.19 0.62 -11.23
CA LYS A 33 6.48 0.91 -11.89
C LYS A 33 7.19 2.10 -11.27
N ARG A 34 6.44 3.16 -10.98
CA ARG A 34 6.99 4.43 -10.48
C ARG A 34 7.33 4.40 -8.99
N ALA A 35 6.85 3.38 -8.25
CA ALA A 35 7.11 3.20 -6.82
C ALA A 35 8.60 3.23 -6.45
N ALA A 36 9.47 2.67 -7.30
CA ALA A 36 10.89 2.59 -7.03
C ALA A 36 11.69 3.85 -7.44
N CYS A 37 11.16 4.61 -8.41
CA CYS A 37 11.88 5.68 -9.10
C CYS A 37 11.59 7.07 -8.57
N ASP A 38 10.36 7.30 -8.11
CA ASP A 38 9.90 8.63 -7.74
C ASP A 38 10.16 8.91 -6.26
N ASN A 39 10.22 10.20 -5.90
CA ASN A 39 10.18 10.58 -4.50
C ASN A 39 8.92 9.99 -3.86
N TYR A 40 9.07 9.38 -2.69
CA TYR A 40 7.98 8.67 -2.03
C TYR A 40 6.73 9.52 -1.82
N TYR A 41 6.88 10.78 -1.40
CA TYR A 41 5.74 11.65 -1.11
C TYR A 41 5.03 12.10 -2.39
N ASP A 42 5.79 12.42 -3.43
CA ASP A 42 5.24 12.77 -4.74
C ASP A 42 4.54 11.58 -5.39
N TRP A 43 5.17 10.40 -5.37
CA TRP A 43 4.57 9.16 -5.83
C TRP A 43 3.25 8.87 -5.11
N ARG A 44 3.24 9.00 -3.78
CA ARG A 44 2.05 8.76 -2.97
C ARG A 44 0.91 9.70 -3.35
N ARG A 45 1.17 11.01 -3.34
CA ARG A 45 0.14 12.04 -3.57
C ARG A 45 -0.31 12.13 -5.02
N GLN A 46 0.61 12.04 -5.98
CA GLN A 46 0.32 12.31 -7.38
C GLN A 46 -0.03 11.06 -8.18
N ILE A 47 0.32 9.87 -7.70
CA ILE A 47 0.13 8.61 -8.45
C ILE A 47 -0.74 7.63 -7.66
N LEU A 48 -0.31 7.24 -6.46
CA LEU A 48 -1.00 6.20 -5.68
C LEU A 48 -2.41 6.62 -5.25
N GLU A 49 -2.56 7.83 -4.70
CA GLU A 49 -3.85 8.35 -4.22
C GLU A 49 -4.91 8.48 -5.33
N PRO A 50 -4.60 9.11 -6.48
CA PRO A 50 -5.49 9.09 -7.64
C PRO A 50 -5.79 7.68 -8.14
N ALA A 51 -4.80 6.78 -8.16
CA ALA A 51 -4.98 5.39 -8.57
C ALA A 51 -6.00 4.67 -7.69
N CYS A 52 -5.86 4.79 -6.36
CA CYS A 52 -6.79 4.18 -5.42
C CYS A 52 -8.20 4.75 -5.57
N SER A 53 -8.33 6.06 -5.77
CA SER A 53 -9.62 6.70 -6.02
C SER A 53 -10.33 6.14 -7.27
N ILE A 54 -9.59 5.91 -8.35
CA ILE A 54 -10.11 5.32 -9.59
C ILE A 54 -10.58 3.88 -9.36
N ILE A 55 -9.75 3.07 -8.71
CA ILE A 55 -10.03 1.66 -8.41
C ILE A 55 -11.26 1.54 -7.50
N VAL A 56 -11.31 2.30 -6.40
CA VAL A 56 -12.44 2.32 -5.46
C VAL A 56 -13.73 2.72 -6.18
N ARG A 57 -13.70 3.75 -7.04
CA ARG A 57 -14.88 4.17 -7.79
C ARG A 57 -15.47 3.05 -8.64
N ARG A 58 -14.64 2.23 -9.27
CA ARG A 58 -15.11 1.05 -10.02
C ARG A 58 -15.69 -0.01 -9.11
N LEU A 59 -14.97 -0.38 -8.05
CA LEU A 59 -15.41 -1.43 -7.12
C LEU A 59 -16.77 -1.07 -6.48
N ASN A 60 -16.96 0.21 -6.13
CA ASN A 60 -18.18 0.71 -5.50
C ASN A 60 -19.39 0.75 -6.42
N GLN A 61 -19.20 0.80 -7.73
CA GLN A 61 -20.33 0.64 -8.66
C GLN A 61 -20.77 -0.82 -8.81
N THR A 62 -19.88 -1.77 -8.52
CA THR A 62 -20.13 -3.19 -8.81
C THR A 62 -20.75 -3.98 -7.68
N LYS A 63 -20.52 -3.63 -6.39
CA LYS A 63 -21.26 -4.13 -5.20
C LYS A 63 -20.60 -3.90 -3.81
N GLU A 64 -19.45 -3.24 -3.69
CA GLU A 64 -18.75 -3.12 -2.40
C GLU A 64 -18.67 -1.66 -1.93
N GLU A 65 -18.97 -1.34 -0.68
CA GLU A 65 -18.67 -0.01 -0.11
C GLU A 65 -17.21 0.05 0.35
N TYR A 66 -16.26 0.18 -0.58
CA TYR A 66 -14.90 0.49 -0.17
C TYR A 66 -14.83 1.93 0.33
N ILE A 67 -14.51 2.05 1.61
CA ILE A 67 -14.10 3.31 2.24
C ILE A 67 -12.56 3.33 2.23
N VAL A 68 -11.96 4.51 2.18
CA VAL A 68 -10.50 4.69 2.31
C VAL A 68 -9.94 4.22 3.67
N ALA A 69 -10.80 3.93 4.64
CA ALA A 69 -10.42 3.34 5.91
C ALA A 69 -9.91 1.89 5.73
N LEU A 70 -8.97 1.49 6.58
CA LEU A 70 -8.48 0.11 6.61
C LEU A 70 -9.57 -0.83 7.12
N ASP A 71 -9.96 -1.78 6.28
CA ASP A 71 -10.79 -2.91 6.69
C ASP A 71 -9.86 -4.08 7.10
N GLU A 72 -9.74 -4.30 8.40
CA GLU A 72 -8.91 -5.39 8.93
C GLU A 72 -9.54 -6.77 8.75
N THR A 73 -10.83 -6.85 8.42
CA THR A 73 -11.60 -8.10 8.29
C THR A 73 -11.61 -8.65 6.87
N LYS A 74 -11.30 -7.80 5.87
CA LYS A 74 -11.23 -8.19 4.46
C LYS A 74 -10.16 -9.27 4.22
N ASP A 75 -10.60 -10.42 3.72
CA ASP A 75 -9.78 -11.61 3.41
C ASP A 75 -9.41 -11.75 1.93
N ASP A 76 -9.72 -10.72 1.12
CA ASP A 76 -9.37 -10.68 -0.30
C ASP A 76 -7.84 -10.78 -0.49
N ARG A 77 -7.41 -11.78 -1.26
CA ARG A 77 -5.98 -12.08 -1.51
C ARG A 77 -5.19 -10.85 -1.97
N SER A 78 -5.69 -10.11 -2.96
CA SER A 78 -4.98 -8.96 -3.53
C SER A 78 -4.85 -7.87 -2.48
N TYR A 79 -5.93 -7.60 -1.74
CA TYR A 79 -5.96 -6.66 -0.62
C TYR A 79 -4.97 -7.04 0.48
N LEU A 80 -4.97 -8.30 0.94
CA LEU A 80 -4.06 -8.80 1.97
C LEU A 80 -2.59 -8.70 1.55
N PHE A 81 -2.25 -9.03 0.30
CA PHE A 81 -0.89 -8.84 -0.23
C PHE A 81 -0.49 -7.35 -0.26
N GLY A 82 -1.44 -6.45 -0.54
CA GLY A 82 -1.24 -5.01 -0.44
C GLY A 82 -0.92 -4.57 0.99
N ARG A 83 -1.67 -5.08 1.97
CA ARG A 83 -1.41 -4.82 3.39
C ARG A 83 -0.03 -5.32 3.80
N LEU A 84 0.38 -6.54 3.38
CA LEU A 84 1.70 -7.09 3.69
C LEU A 84 2.85 -6.20 3.21
N ILE A 85 2.80 -5.75 1.96
CA ILE A 85 3.88 -4.93 1.41
C ILE A 85 3.91 -3.53 2.02
N ALA A 86 2.77 -2.98 2.44
CA ALA A 86 2.72 -1.74 3.20
C ALA A 86 3.41 -1.86 4.56
N VAL A 87 3.16 -2.95 5.29
CA VAL A 87 3.84 -3.19 6.57
C VAL A 87 5.34 -3.40 6.37
N ALA A 88 5.75 -4.09 5.30
CA ALA A 88 7.15 -4.24 4.94
C ALA A 88 7.83 -2.89 4.64
N ASP A 89 7.18 -2.04 3.83
CA ASP A 89 7.67 -0.69 3.53
C ASP A 89 7.84 0.15 4.80
N GLN A 90 6.83 0.15 5.67
CA GLN A 90 6.89 0.87 6.94
C GLN A 90 7.97 0.32 7.87
N MET A 91 8.15 -1.00 7.94
CA MET A 91 9.17 -1.64 8.77
C MET A 91 10.58 -1.19 8.37
N GLU A 92 10.86 -1.11 7.06
CA GLU A 92 12.14 -0.60 6.55
C GLU A 92 12.29 0.91 6.85
N ARG A 93 11.29 1.73 6.49
CA ARG A 93 11.31 3.19 6.70
C ARG A 93 11.52 3.58 8.15
N ALA A 94 10.95 2.81 9.08
CA ALA A 94 11.07 3.09 10.50
C ALA A 94 12.49 2.87 11.06
N THR A 95 13.40 2.30 10.26
CA THR A 95 14.83 2.15 10.60
C THR A 95 15.73 3.19 9.94
N PHE A 96 15.19 4.04 9.07
CA PHE A 96 15.96 5.05 8.35
C PHE A 96 16.39 6.20 9.28
N SER A 97 17.61 6.69 9.07
CA SER A 97 18.10 7.93 9.68
C SER A 97 17.33 9.15 9.16
N ALA A 98 17.55 10.32 9.77
CA ALA A 98 16.95 11.57 9.31
C ALA A 98 17.34 11.92 7.86
N GLU A 99 18.59 11.65 7.48
CA GLU A 99 19.13 11.93 6.14
C GLU A 99 18.62 10.95 5.08
N GLU A 100 18.34 9.70 5.48
CA GLU A 100 17.81 8.67 4.60
C GLU A 100 16.30 8.85 4.32
N LYS A 101 15.57 9.49 5.24
CA LYS A 101 14.13 9.74 5.08
C LYS A 101 13.87 10.62 3.86
N GLY A 102 13.18 10.05 2.88
CA GLY A 102 12.79 10.75 1.65
C GLY A 102 13.71 10.50 0.46
N ASN A 103 14.97 10.14 0.69
CA ASN A 103 15.96 9.86 -0.36
C ASN A 103 16.14 8.35 -0.62
N ARG A 104 16.06 7.54 0.44
CA ARG A 104 16.28 6.10 0.35
C ARG A 104 14.98 5.37 -0.01
N THR A 105 14.98 4.65 -1.13
CA THR A 105 13.91 3.71 -1.48
C THR A 105 14.03 2.42 -0.65
N THR A 106 12.92 1.90 -0.15
CA THR A 106 12.84 0.61 0.56
C THR A 106 12.96 -0.57 -0.42
N ASN A 107 13.25 -1.77 0.10
CA ASN A 107 13.15 -2.98 -0.72
C ASN A 107 11.68 -3.21 -1.13
N ALA A 108 10.73 -3.04 -0.22
CA ALA A 108 9.29 -3.18 -0.53
C ALA A 108 8.90 -2.38 -1.79
N MET A 109 9.27 -1.11 -1.87
CA MET A 109 8.97 -0.26 -3.02
C MET A 109 9.74 -0.65 -4.29
N ARG A 110 11.00 -1.09 -4.17
CA ARG A 110 11.77 -1.62 -5.32
C ARG A 110 11.15 -2.87 -5.92
N TYR A 111 10.51 -3.70 -5.10
CA TYR A 111 9.88 -4.94 -5.53
C TYR A 111 8.42 -4.76 -5.93
N MET A 112 7.83 -3.56 -5.81
CA MET A 112 6.38 -3.32 -6.01
C MET A 112 5.84 -3.87 -7.34
N GLU A 113 6.56 -3.63 -8.45
CA GLU A 113 6.15 -4.10 -9.79
C GLU A 113 6.19 -5.64 -9.92
N ILE A 114 7.31 -6.26 -9.55
CA ILE A 114 7.41 -7.72 -9.64
C ILE A 114 6.52 -8.41 -8.59
N PHE A 115 6.26 -7.75 -7.46
CA PHE A 115 5.35 -8.23 -6.44
C PHE A 115 3.90 -8.27 -6.93
N SER A 116 3.43 -7.25 -7.65
CA SER A 116 2.10 -7.27 -8.23
C SER A 116 1.94 -8.38 -9.27
N SER A 117 3.01 -8.75 -9.96
CA SER A 117 3.01 -9.80 -10.98
C SER A 117 3.21 -11.22 -10.40
N ARG A 118 4.04 -11.36 -9.37
CA ARG A 118 4.48 -12.64 -8.78
C ARG A 118 4.55 -12.56 -7.25
N PRO A 119 3.39 -12.42 -6.56
CA PRO A 119 3.35 -12.04 -5.14
C PRO A 119 3.98 -13.09 -4.22
N ALA A 120 3.62 -14.37 -4.32
CA ALA A 120 4.11 -15.41 -3.41
C ALA A 120 5.64 -15.58 -3.43
N SER A 121 6.22 -15.67 -4.63
CA SER A 121 7.67 -15.82 -4.79
C SER A 121 8.45 -14.55 -4.41
N THR A 122 7.90 -13.38 -4.75
CA THR A 122 8.52 -12.10 -4.40
C THR A 122 8.44 -11.85 -2.89
N TRP A 123 7.31 -12.19 -2.25
CA TRP A 123 7.15 -12.09 -0.80
C TRP A 123 8.18 -12.91 -0.05
N ARG A 124 8.43 -14.15 -0.45
CA ARG A 124 9.48 -15.00 0.14
C ARG A 124 10.86 -14.36 0.03
N THR A 125 11.15 -13.71 -1.10
CA THR A 125 12.41 -13.00 -1.31
C THR A 125 12.50 -11.76 -0.42
N LEU A 126 11.41 -11.01 -0.33
CA LEU A 126 11.32 -9.80 0.47
C LEU A 126 11.48 -10.12 1.96
N GLN A 127 10.82 -11.17 2.48
CA GLN A 127 10.96 -11.61 3.87
C GLN A 127 12.43 -11.82 4.29
N LYS A 128 13.26 -12.43 3.43
CA LYS A 128 14.69 -12.59 3.70
C LYS A 128 15.42 -11.24 3.81
N LYS A 129 15.08 -10.29 2.94
CA LYS A 129 15.64 -8.92 2.97
C LYS A 129 15.14 -8.10 4.15
N LEU A 130 13.99 -8.47 4.73
CA LEU A 130 13.40 -7.78 5.87
C LEU A 130 14.03 -8.18 7.22
N LEU A 131 14.68 -9.34 7.31
CA LEU A 131 15.32 -9.86 8.53
C LEU A 131 16.16 -8.83 9.32
N PRO A 132 17.11 -8.09 8.72
CA PRO A 132 17.91 -7.11 9.47
C PRO A 132 17.07 -5.96 10.05
N TYR A 133 16.00 -5.56 9.35
CA TYR A 133 15.10 -4.51 9.83
C TYR A 133 14.18 -5.05 10.94
N GLN A 134 13.70 -6.28 10.80
CA GLN A 134 12.90 -6.95 11.82
C GLN A 134 13.67 -7.07 13.13
N GLN A 135 14.95 -7.47 13.09
CA GLN A 135 15.79 -7.55 14.29
C GLN A 135 15.90 -6.20 15.02
N LYS A 136 16.11 -5.11 14.26
CA LYS A 136 16.13 -3.74 14.82
C LYS A 136 14.78 -3.36 15.42
N ARG A 137 13.67 -3.72 14.77
CA ARG A 137 12.30 -3.38 15.20
C ARG A 137 11.81 -4.21 16.38
N GLU A 138 12.33 -5.43 16.56
CA GLU A 138 12.01 -6.29 17.70
C GLU A 138 12.41 -5.62 19.03
N MET A 139 13.53 -4.88 19.03
CA MET A 139 13.95 -4.05 20.19
C MET A 139 12.93 -2.96 20.56
N TYR A 140 12.04 -2.59 19.63
CA TYR A 140 10.98 -1.59 19.82
C TYR A 140 9.58 -2.21 19.89
N GLY A 141 9.48 -3.49 20.26
CA GLY A 141 8.22 -4.18 20.55
C GLY A 141 7.63 -5.00 19.40
N GLY A 142 8.32 -5.09 18.25
CA GLY A 142 8.01 -6.06 17.19
C GLY A 142 6.62 -5.90 16.56
N LYS A 143 6.05 -4.69 16.58
CA LYS A 143 4.68 -4.41 16.11
C LYS A 143 4.46 -4.87 14.66
N GLU A 144 5.39 -4.56 13.75
CA GLU A 144 5.27 -4.92 12.34
C GLU A 144 5.26 -6.44 12.11
N ARG A 145 6.07 -7.19 12.88
CA ARG A 145 6.09 -8.66 12.81
C ARG A 145 4.75 -9.25 13.23
N LYS A 146 4.15 -8.75 14.32
CA LYS A 146 2.83 -9.19 14.79
C LYS A 146 1.76 -8.92 13.74
N LEU A 147 1.81 -7.74 13.12
CA LEU A 147 0.87 -7.37 12.06
C LEU A 147 1.04 -8.23 10.80
N ILE A 148 2.28 -8.50 10.38
CA ILE A 148 2.57 -9.45 9.28
C ILE A 148 2.00 -10.83 9.60
N SER A 149 2.17 -11.30 10.84
CA SER A 149 1.62 -12.60 11.27
C SER A 149 0.08 -12.62 11.21
N ARG A 150 -0.56 -11.54 11.68
CA ARG A 150 -2.03 -11.41 11.66
C ARG A 150 -2.59 -11.37 10.25
N ILE A 151 -1.97 -10.60 9.35
CA ILE A 151 -2.37 -10.57 7.93
C ILE A 151 -2.12 -11.93 7.29
N GLY A 152 -0.97 -12.56 7.60
CA GLY A 152 -0.61 -13.90 7.12
C GLY A 152 -1.63 -14.97 7.49
N SER A 153 -2.19 -14.93 8.70
CA SER A 153 -3.20 -15.89 9.14
C SER A 153 -4.57 -15.72 8.48
N MET A 154 -4.81 -14.62 7.76
CA MET A 154 -6.06 -14.39 7.04
C MET A 154 -6.07 -15.00 5.64
N PHE A 155 -4.91 -15.44 5.13
CA PHE A 155 -4.86 -16.02 3.80
C PHE A 155 -5.39 -17.45 3.77
N ASN A 156 -6.10 -17.79 2.70
CA ASN A 156 -6.21 -19.17 2.26
C ASN A 156 -4.85 -19.68 1.77
N GLU A 157 -4.49 -20.93 2.10
CA GLU A 157 -3.17 -21.49 1.81
C GLU A 157 -2.84 -21.47 0.30
N GLU A 158 -3.80 -21.87 -0.54
CA GLU A 158 -3.63 -21.88 -2.00
C GLU A 158 -3.39 -20.48 -2.57
N ASP A 159 -4.10 -19.48 -2.04
CA ASP A 159 -3.98 -18.09 -2.47
C ASP A 159 -2.64 -17.48 -2.07
N PHE A 160 -2.12 -17.83 -0.89
CA PHE A 160 -0.82 -17.37 -0.38
C PHE A 160 0.36 -17.94 -1.17
N LEU A 161 0.22 -19.18 -1.65
CA LEU A 161 1.25 -19.87 -2.44
C LEU A 161 1.19 -19.54 -3.93
N SER A 162 0.09 -18.95 -4.39
CA SER A 162 -0.13 -18.62 -5.80
C SER A 162 0.64 -17.38 -6.27
N ASN A 163 1.29 -17.49 -7.44
CA ASN A 163 1.89 -16.35 -8.15
C ASN A 163 0.93 -15.70 -9.16
N ARG A 164 -0.38 -15.99 -9.11
CA ARG A 164 -1.37 -15.29 -9.97
C ARG A 164 -1.21 -13.76 -9.78
N PRO A 165 -1.17 -12.96 -10.86
CA PRO A 165 -1.08 -11.50 -10.73
C PRO A 165 -2.15 -10.94 -9.80
N LEU A 166 -1.79 -9.87 -9.10
CA LEU A 166 -2.70 -9.13 -8.23
C LEU A 166 -3.56 -8.18 -9.06
N ASP A 167 -4.76 -7.91 -8.58
CA ASP A 167 -5.68 -6.92 -9.15
C ASP A 167 -5.57 -5.55 -8.43
N GLY A 168 -6.42 -4.59 -8.80
CA GLY A 168 -6.41 -3.23 -8.24
C GLY A 168 -6.57 -3.16 -6.72
N LYS A 169 -7.21 -4.14 -6.06
CA LYS A 169 -7.39 -4.17 -4.60
C LYS A 169 -6.05 -4.24 -3.86
N PHE A 170 -4.98 -4.70 -4.53
CA PHE A 170 -3.62 -4.63 -4.02
C PHE A 170 -3.17 -3.20 -3.67
N LEU A 171 -3.37 -2.25 -4.58
CA LEU A 171 -2.99 -0.85 -4.32
C LEU A 171 -3.85 -0.25 -3.20
N LEU A 172 -5.13 -0.63 -3.15
CA LEU A 172 -6.04 -0.20 -2.11
C LEU A 172 -5.61 -0.72 -0.73
N GLY A 173 -5.34 -2.03 -0.60
CA GLY A 173 -4.86 -2.64 0.64
C GLY A 173 -3.54 -2.04 1.10
N TYR A 174 -2.65 -1.74 0.16
CA TYR A 174 -1.41 -1.01 0.45
C TYR A 174 -1.69 0.38 1.02
N TYR A 175 -2.49 1.19 0.32
CA TYR A 175 -2.77 2.57 0.71
C TYR A 175 -3.51 2.66 2.05
N CYS A 176 -4.56 1.85 2.24
CA CYS A 176 -5.33 1.82 3.48
C CYS A 176 -4.45 1.44 4.69
N GLN A 177 -3.61 0.41 4.54
CA GLN A 177 -2.73 -0.02 5.62
C GLN A 177 -1.65 1.03 5.93
N GLN A 178 -1.08 1.66 4.91
CA GLN A 178 -0.12 2.75 5.03
C GLN A 178 -0.73 3.96 5.76
N TYR A 179 -1.94 4.36 5.37
CA TYR A 179 -2.67 5.47 5.96
C TYR A 179 -3.02 5.21 7.43
N ALA A 180 -3.52 4.01 7.75
CA ALA A 180 -3.81 3.61 9.14
C ALA A 180 -2.57 3.69 10.05
N MET A 181 -1.41 3.20 9.57
CA MET A 181 -0.15 3.30 10.33
C MET A 181 0.35 4.73 10.49
N GLU A 182 0.02 5.63 9.56
CA GLU A 182 0.32 7.07 9.69
C GLU A 182 -0.55 7.74 10.76
N LEU A 183 -1.86 7.48 10.75
CA LEU A 183 -2.77 7.97 11.79
C LEU A 183 -2.36 7.49 13.18
N GLU A 184 -2.04 6.20 13.35
CA GLU A 184 -1.58 5.67 14.64
C GLU A 184 -0.32 6.41 15.14
N ARG A 185 0.61 6.76 14.23
CA ARG A 185 1.83 7.50 14.59
C ARG A 185 1.53 8.94 14.99
N GLU A 186 0.66 9.61 14.26
CA GLU A 186 0.21 10.98 14.53
C GLU A 186 -0.45 11.07 15.90
N GLU A 187 -1.37 10.14 16.22
CA GLU A 187 -2.03 10.04 17.52
C GLU A 187 -1.03 9.77 18.65
N ASN A 188 -0.10 8.84 18.45
CA ASN A 188 0.94 8.53 19.43
C ASN A 188 1.89 9.72 19.67
N ARG A 189 2.14 10.55 18.65
CA ARG A 189 2.92 11.79 18.81
C ARG A 189 2.16 12.80 19.67
N LYS A 190 0.89 13.06 19.35
CA LYS A 190 0.03 13.99 20.12
C LYS A 190 -0.11 13.58 21.58
N LYS A 191 -0.30 12.28 21.85
CA LYS A 191 -0.37 11.76 23.24
C LYS A 191 0.93 12.02 24.01
N LYS A 192 2.09 11.85 23.37
CA LYS A 192 3.40 12.13 23.99
C LYS A 192 3.65 13.62 24.22
N GLU A 193 3.12 14.49 23.36
CA GLU A 193 3.20 15.94 23.52
C GLU A 193 2.31 16.39 24.69
N ALA A 194 1.05 15.92 24.75
CA ALA A 194 0.13 16.21 25.85
C ALA A 194 0.69 15.76 27.22
N MET A 195 1.25 14.55 27.32
CA MET A 195 1.86 14.09 28.57
C MET A 195 3.04 14.96 29.03
N LYS A 196 3.82 15.51 28.09
CA LYS A 196 4.95 16.40 28.43
C LYS A 196 4.49 17.78 28.89
N GLU A 197 3.34 18.25 28.41
CA GLU A 197 2.73 19.51 28.84
C GLU A 197 2.04 19.36 30.20
N GLU A 198 1.53 18.18 30.56
CA GLU A 198 0.98 17.89 31.89
C GLU A 198 2.06 17.69 32.97
N ASP A 199 3.25 17.20 32.57
CA ASP A 199 4.40 16.98 33.46
C ASP A 199 5.30 18.23 33.64
N ALA A 200 5.02 19.34 32.94
CA ALA A 200 5.82 20.59 32.92
C ALA A 200 5.15 21.73 33.69
#